data_AF-A0A1H0NSH6-F1
#
_entry.id   AF-A0A1H0NSH6-F1
#
_cell.length_a   1.000
_cell.length_b   1.000
_cell.length_c   1.000
_cell.angle_alpha   90.00
_cell.angle_beta   90.00
_cell.angle_gamma   90.00
#
_symmetry.space_group_name_H-M   'P 1'
#
loop_
_entity.id
_entity.type
_entity.pdbx_description
1 polymer ?
#
loop_
_entity_poly.entity_id
_entity_poly.type
_entity_poly.pdbx_seq_one_letter_code
_entity_poly.pdbx_strand_id
1 'polypeptide(L)'
;MPLRFLILIVLLASAAHAEDVQVPAESGALKAAVAGATPGDVLTLSPGRHEGPVTLSQPITLNGGGKATVDAGGRGSVITVTGEDITVRGLTVIGSGSDHQTIDSGVQLTKTARRAVIEDNRILGNLYGVDIHGADDSIVRGNVIEGRQDRRMNDRGNGVYVWNAPGAQVVGNDIRYGRDGIFVNTSRRNTFRDNLFRDLRFAVHYMYANDSEVSGNISIGNHLGYALMFSDRVKVLDNLSLNDRDHGLMLNYANNSDLRGNLVRGADKCTFIYNAHRNLIVANRFEGCDIGIHFTAGSERNALTENAFIGNRTQVKYVGTTDVEWSFERIGNYWSDHATFDLDGNGIADSPFRPNDLMDHILWSQPAAALLVGAPAVQLIRWSQSSFPATLPGGVLDSHPLMTPVRIAVPDDMAGLIAQSAGKWRNGKTDDTEFDPLAAH
;
A
#
# COMPACT_ATOMS: atom_id res chain seq x y z
N MET A 1 3.33 -50.65 38.86
CA MET A 1 4.33 -50.28 37.82
C MET A 1 3.68 -49.41 36.74
N PRO A 2 3.42 -48.11 37.01
CA PRO A 2 3.56 -47.13 35.92
C PRO A 2 4.13 -45.76 36.33
N LEU A 3 4.50 -45.54 37.60
CA LEU A 3 4.94 -44.21 38.06
C LEU A 3 6.44 -43.93 37.82
N ARG A 4 7.25 -44.98 37.59
CA ARG A 4 8.70 -44.84 37.34
C ARG A 4 9.06 -44.45 35.90
N PHE A 5 8.13 -44.59 34.95
CA PHE A 5 8.39 -44.23 33.54
C PHE A 5 8.12 -42.75 33.23
N LEU A 6 7.28 -42.07 34.03
CA LEU A 6 6.93 -40.66 33.82
C LEU A 6 8.03 -39.69 34.31
N ILE A 7 8.79 -40.09 35.34
CA ILE A 7 9.88 -39.26 35.91
C ILE A 7 11.12 -39.26 35.00
N LEU A 8 11.31 -40.29 34.17
CA LEU A 8 12.45 -40.36 33.26
C LEU A 8 12.28 -39.47 32.01
N ILE A 9 11.04 -39.12 31.64
CA ILE A 9 10.75 -38.28 30.46
C ILE A 9 10.94 -36.79 30.79
N VAL A 10 10.78 -36.39 32.06
CA VAL A 10 11.01 -35.01 32.52
C VAL A 10 12.51 -34.71 32.72
N LEU A 11 13.35 -35.73 32.93
CA LEU A 11 14.81 -35.59 33.10
C LEU A 11 15.63 -35.67 31.80
N LEU A 12 14.97 -35.94 30.66
CA LEU A 12 15.56 -35.93 29.31
C LEU A 12 15.14 -34.70 28.49
N ALA A 13 14.39 -33.77 29.09
CA ALA A 13 14.34 -32.40 28.59
C ALA A 13 15.69 -31.76 28.92
N SER A 14 16.68 -32.03 28.07
CA SER A 14 17.91 -31.24 27.99
C SER A 14 17.47 -29.78 28.07
N ALA A 15 17.90 -29.07 29.11
CA ALA A 15 17.78 -27.64 29.14
C ALA A 15 18.53 -27.12 27.91
N ALA A 16 17.81 -26.81 26.83
CA ALA A 16 18.32 -25.97 25.76
C ALA A 16 18.56 -24.62 26.43
N HIS A 17 19.77 -24.42 26.94
CA HIS A 17 20.21 -23.15 27.47
C HIS A 17 20.41 -22.23 26.28
N ALA A 18 19.43 -21.37 26.01
CA ALA A 18 19.63 -20.23 25.12
C ALA A 18 20.81 -19.40 25.65
N GLU A 19 21.90 -19.35 24.91
CA GLU A 19 23.10 -18.58 25.26
C GLU A 19 23.09 -17.22 24.54
N ASP A 20 23.56 -16.17 25.23
CA ASP A 20 23.86 -14.87 24.60
C ASP A 20 25.32 -14.89 24.13
N VAL A 21 25.51 -15.16 22.84
CA VAL A 21 26.82 -15.29 22.21
C VAL A 21 27.23 -13.94 21.64
N GLN A 22 28.28 -13.36 22.21
CA GLN A 22 28.87 -12.13 21.69
C GLN A 22 29.69 -12.42 20.42
N VAL A 23 29.34 -11.74 19.32
CA VAL A 23 29.99 -11.90 18.03
C VAL A 23 30.87 -10.65 17.76
N PRO A 24 32.21 -10.77 17.75
CA PRO A 24 33.09 -9.64 17.46
C PRO A 24 32.98 -9.24 15.98
N ALA A 25 33.25 -7.97 15.66
CA ALA A 25 33.26 -7.45 14.30
C ALA A 25 34.59 -7.79 13.58
N GLU A 26 34.88 -9.08 13.49
CA GLU A 26 36.09 -9.64 12.90
C GLU A 26 35.76 -10.51 11.68
N SER A 27 36.70 -10.62 10.76
CA SER A 27 36.55 -11.42 9.54
C SER A 27 36.15 -12.86 9.88
N GLY A 28 35.03 -13.33 9.33
CA GLY A 28 34.52 -14.68 9.52
C GLY A 28 33.83 -14.97 10.86
N ALA A 29 33.87 -14.05 11.84
CA ALA A 29 33.28 -14.28 13.17
C ALA A 29 31.77 -14.53 13.12
N LEU A 30 31.03 -13.73 12.33
CA LEU A 30 29.59 -13.91 12.13
C LEU A 30 29.25 -15.28 11.55
N LYS A 31 29.98 -15.73 10.52
CA LYS A 31 29.75 -17.04 9.90
C LYS A 31 30.03 -18.18 10.88
N ALA A 32 31.11 -18.07 11.65
CA ALA A 32 31.47 -19.05 12.68
C ALA A 32 30.41 -19.11 13.79
N ALA A 33 29.93 -17.96 14.26
CA ALA A 33 28.88 -17.88 15.27
C ALA A 33 27.57 -18.51 14.78
N VAL A 34 27.13 -18.20 13.55
CA VAL A 34 25.93 -18.80 12.95
C VAL A 34 26.08 -20.32 12.78
N ALA A 35 27.26 -20.80 12.37
CA ALA A 35 27.52 -22.23 12.19
C ALA A 35 27.58 -23.00 13.52
N GLY A 36 27.99 -22.34 14.61
CA GLY A 36 28.06 -22.92 15.95
C GLY A 36 26.80 -22.72 16.80
N ALA A 37 25.84 -21.92 16.34
CA ALA A 37 24.66 -21.58 17.11
C ALA A 37 23.72 -22.78 17.29
N THR A 38 23.12 -22.86 18.47
CA THR A 38 22.13 -23.85 18.85
C THR A 38 20.73 -23.22 18.92
N PRO A 39 19.67 -24.03 18.79
CA PRO A 39 18.29 -23.56 18.94
C PRO A 39 18.07 -22.75 20.22
N GLY A 40 17.58 -21.52 20.08
CA GLY A 40 17.31 -20.58 21.18
C GLY A 40 18.39 -19.52 21.38
N ASP A 41 19.58 -19.67 20.79
CA ASP A 41 20.68 -18.73 21.01
C ASP A 41 20.37 -17.31 20.51
N VAL A 42 20.97 -16.33 21.20
CA VAL A 42 20.97 -14.93 20.80
C VAL A 42 22.40 -14.57 20.40
N LEU A 43 22.60 -14.34 19.10
CA LEU A 43 23.87 -13.86 18.56
C LEU A 43 23.89 -12.33 18.60
N THR A 44 24.56 -11.77 19.61
CA THR A 44 24.67 -10.32 19.80
C THR A 44 25.92 -9.80 19.10
N LEU A 45 25.74 -9.05 18.01
CA LEU A 45 26.83 -8.50 17.21
C LEU A 45 27.39 -7.26 17.87
N SER A 46 28.71 -7.29 18.09
CA SER A 46 29.46 -6.11 18.54
C SER A 46 29.33 -4.96 17.52
N PRO A 47 29.37 -3.70 17.97
CA PRO A 47 29.36 -2.54 17.08
C PRO A 47 30.42 -2.65 15.97
N GLY A 48 30.04 -2.33 14.74
CA GLY A 48 30.95 -2.40 13.58
C GLY A 48 30.38 -3.19 12.41
N ARG A 49 31.23 -3.43 11.41
CA ARG A 49 30.88 -4.11 10.17
C ARG A 49 31.21 -5.61 10.26
N HIS A 50 30.22 -6.43 9.94
CA HIS A 50 30.28 -7.89 9.88
C HIS A 50 30.12 -8.36 8.44
N GLU A 51 30.91 -9.34 8.03
CA GLU A 51 30.91 -9.82 6.65
C GLU A 51 29.77 -10.80 6.37
N GLY A 52 28.92 -10.44 5.42
CA GLY A 52 27.97 -11.32 4.77
C GLY A 52 28.52 -12.00 3.50
N PRO A 53 27.67 -12.70 2.73
CA PRO A 53 26.32 -13.10 3.10
C PRO A 53 26.33 -14.20 4.17
N VAL A 54 25.23 -14.35 4.91
CA VAL A 54 25.03 -15.43 5.90
C VAL A 54 23.67 -16.11 5.76
N THR A 55 23.61 -17.40 6.10
CA THR A 55 22.37 -18.20 6.07
C THR A 55 22.00 -18.66 7.48
N LEU A 56 20.81 -18.30 7.94
CA LEU A 56 20.27 -18.66 9.25
C LEU A 56 19.31 -19.84 9.10
N SER A 57 19.66 -21.00 9.68
CA SER A 57 18.88 -22.24 9.58
C SER A 57 18.38 -22.78 10.92
N GLN A 58 18.92 -22.28 12.03
CA GLN A 58 18.52 -22.64 13.40
C GLN A 58 17.59 -21.56 13.97
N PRO A 59 16.64 -21.90 14.86
CA PRO A 59 15.75 -20.94 15.50
C PRO A 59 16.53 -20.08 16.49
N ILE A 60 17.15 -19.00 16.00
CA ILE A 60 18.04 -18.11 16.73
C ILE A 60 17.62 -16.66 16.57
N THR A 61 18.13 -15.80 17.43
CA THR A 61 18.02 -14.34 17.27
C THR A 61 19.36 -13.76 16.84
N LEU A 62 19.40 -13.11 15.68
CA LEU A 62 20.52 -12.28 15.24
C LEU A 62 20.26 -10.82 15.66
N ASN A 63 21.03 -10.31 16.62
CA ASN A 63 20.81 -9.01 17.25
C ASN A 63 21.97 -8.04 17.01
N GLY A 64 21.73 -6.92 16.33
CA GLY A 64 22.72 -5.89 16.06
C GLY A 64 22.84 -4.77 17.09
N GLY A 65 21.93 -4.73 18.08
CA GLY A 65 21.90 -3.68 19.11
C GLY A 65 21.81 -2.24 18.58
N GLY A 66 21.35 -2.06 17.34
CA GLY A 66 21.29 -0.77 16.63
C GLY A 66 22.66 -0.23 16.16
N LYS A 67 23.73 -1.02 16.30
CA LYS A 67 25.12 -0.56 16.09
C LYS A 67 25.95 -1.45 15.16
N ALA A 68 25.45 -2.64 14.82
CA ALA A 68 26.13 -3.55 13.91
C ALA A 68 25.58 -3.42 12.48
N THR A 69 26.49 -3.54 11.51
CA THR A 69 26.18 -3.58 10.08
C THR A 69 26.55 -4.94 9.51
N VAL A 70 25.64 -5.61 8.81
CA VAL A 70 25.96 -6.79 7.98
C VAL A 70 26.03 -6.35 6.53
N ASP A 71 27.14 -6.67 5.86
CA ASP A 71 27.41 -6.23 4.49
C ASP A 71 27.88 -7.41 3.62
N ALA A 72 27.15 -7.71 2.54
CA ALA A 72 27.50 -8.80 1.62
C ALA A 72 28.44 -8.38 0.47
N GLY A 73 28.80 -7.10 0.37
CA GLY A 73 29.79 -6.61 -0.60
C GLY A 73 29.35 -6.71 -2.05
N GLY A 74 28.05 -6.57 -2.32
CA GLY A 74 27.47 -6.61 -3.66
C GLY A 74 27.18 -8.01 -4.19
N ARG A 75 27.04 -9.02 -3.31
CA ARG A 75 26.86 -10.43 -3.71
C ARG A 75 25.65 -11.07 -3.03
N GLY A 76 24.69 -11.55 -3.82
CA GLY A 76 23.55 -12.31 -3.31
C GLY A 76 22.69 -11.53 -2.32
N SER A 77 21.84 -12.25 -1.58
CA SER A 77 21.12 -11.69 -0.43
C SER A 77 22.04 -11.58 0.79
N VAL A 78 21.90 -10.51 1.59
CA VAL A 78 22.81 -10.24 2.72
C VAL A 78 22.60 -11.23 3.85
N ILE A 79 21.34 -11.47 4.21
CA ILE A 79 20.92 -12.47 5.19
C ILE A 79 19.85 -13.35 4.53
N THR A 80 20.09 -14.65 4.46
CA THR A 80 19.11 -15.64 4.00
C THR A 80 18.59 -16.44 5.20
N VAL A 81 17.28 -16.42 5.43
CA VAL A 81 16.62 -17.20 6.47
C VAL A 81 16.00 -18.43 5.84
N THR A 82 16.37 -19.61 6.34
CA THR A 82 15.83 -20.90 5.90
C THR A 82 15.17 -21.69 7.02
N GLY A 83 15.51 -21.40 8.28
CA GLY A 83 14.90 -22.03 9.46
C GLY A 83 13.65 -21.31 9.94
N GLU A 84 12.87 -21.99 10.78
CA GLU A 84 11.67 -21.45 11.42
C GLU A 84 12.02 -20.67 12.69
N ASP A 85 11.13 -19.75 13.10
CA ASP A 85 11.23 -19.01 14.38
C ASP A 85 12.54 -18.21 14.55
N ILE A 86 13.08 -17.71 13.43
CA ILE A 86 14.30 -16.90 13.39
C ILE A 86 13.97 -15.42 13.52
N THR A 87 14.67 -14.71 14.40
CA THR A 87 14.55 -13.26 14.55
C THR A 87 15.80 -12.55 14.04
N VAL A 88 15.64 -11.51 13.23
CA VAL A 88 16.72 -10.63 12.77
C VAL A 88 16.36 -9.21 13.20
N ARG A 89 17.17 -8.61 14.09
CA ARG A 89 16.81 -7.32 14.69
C ARG A 89 17.95 -6.36 14.95
N GLY A 90 17.64 -5.07 14.91
CA GLY A 90 18.57 -4.00 15.31
C GLY A 90 19.83 -3.92 14.45
N LEU A 91 19.79 -4.38 13.20
CA LEU A 91 20.93 -4.36 12.29
C LEU A 91 20.81 -3.24 11.27
N THR A 92 21.95 -2.76 10.78
CA THR A 92 22.03 -2.14 9.46
C THR A 92 22.38 -3.23 8.44
N VAL A 93 21.58 -3.40 7.39
CA VAL A 93 21.74 -4.47 6.40
C VAL A 93 21.94 -3.86 5.01
N ILE A 94 23.12 -4.08 4.41
CA ILE A 94 23.55 -3.41 3.17
C ILE A 94 24.29 -4.35 2.22
N GLY A 95 24.47 -3.90 0.98
CA GLY A 95 25.39 -4.53 0.05
C GLY A 95 24.88 -5.84 -0.55
N SER A 96 23.57 -5.99 -0.76
CA SER A 96 23.04 -7.06 -1.60
C SER A 96 23.63 -7.01 -3.02
N GLY A 97 23.52 -8.11 -3.76
CA GLY A 97 23.77 -8.13 -5.20
C GLY A 97 22.71 -7.37 -6.01
N SER A 98 22.64 -7.65 -7.31
CA SER A 98 21.78 -6.92 -8.27
C SER A 98 21.01 -7.84 -9.22
N ASP A 99 20.86 -9.13 -8.88
CA ASP A 99 20.14 -10.08 -9.72
C ASP A 99 18.66 -10.19 -9.32
N HIS A 100 17.77 -9.90 -10.27
CA HIS A 100 16.32 -10.03 -10.10
C HIS A 100 15.84 -11.50 -10.17
N GLN A 101 16.63 -12.42 -10.73
CA GLN A 101 16.29 -13.84 -10.79
C GLN A 101 16.44 -14.51 -9.43
N THR A 102 17.51 -14.19 -8.70
CA THR A 102 17.75 -14.67 -7.32
C THR A 102 17.07 -13.80 -6.27
N ILE A 103 16.51 -12.64 -6.68
CA ILE A 103 15.88 -11.65 -5.80
C ILE A 103 16.86 -11.22 -4.71
N ASP A 104 18.03 -10.75 -5.13
CA ASP A 104 19.07 -10.32 -4.19
C ASP A 104 18.53 -9.27 -3.21
N SER A 105 18.48 -9.63 -1.93
CA SER A 105 17.75 -8.87 -0.91
C SER A 105 18.64 -8.45 0.26
N GLY A 106 18.22 -7.44 1.02
CA GLY A 106 18.76 -7.23 2.36
C GLY A 106 18.50 -8.46 3.23
N VAL A 107 17.23 -8.86 3.33
CA VAL A 107 16.85 -10.10 3.99
C VAL A 107 15.97 -10.94 3.07
N GLN A 108 16.32 -12.21 2.89
CA GLN A 108 15.53 -13.15 2.10
C GLN A 108 15.01 -14.26 2.99
N LEU A 109 13.69 -14.43 3.06
CA LEU A 109 13.01 -15.52 3.73
C LEU A 109 12.61 -16.55 2.69
N THR A 110 13.15 -17.76 2.79
CA THR A 110 12.78 -18.84 1.87
C THR A 110 11.46 -19.50 2.28
N LYS A 111 10.97 -20.43 1.46
CA LYS A 111 9.70 -21.14 1.68
C LYS A 111 9.64 -21.92 3.00
N THR A 112 10.80 -22.23 3.58
CA THR A 112 10.90 -22.97 4.84
C THR A 112 11.00 -22.05 6.06
N ALA A 113 11.17 -20.75 5.87
CA ALA A 113 11.37 -19.77 6.94
C ALA A 113 10.05 -19.35 7.61
N ARG A 114 9.35 -20.28 8.26
CA ARG A 114 8.06 -19.99 8.90
C ARG A 114 8.23 -19.13 10.15
N ARG A 115 7.28 -18.22 10.38
CA ARG A 115 7.20 -17.37 11.59
C ARG A 115 8.49 -16.58 11.85
N ALA A 116 9.21 -16.22 10.78
CA ALA A 116 10.40 -15.39 10.91
C ALA A 116 10.00 -13.96 11.30
N VAL A 117 10.84 -13.30 12.09
CA VAL A 117 10.60 -11.92 12.55
C VAL A 117 11.77 -11.04 12.14
N ILE A 118 11.52 -10.08 11.24
CA ILE A 118 12.49 -9.09 10.77
C ILE A 118 12.07 -7.75 11.36
N GLU A 119 12.75 -7.30 12.41
CA GLU A 119 12.30 -6.15 13.20
C GLU A 119 13.36 -5.10 13.51
N ASP A 120 12.95 -3.82 13.54
CA ASP A 120 13.79 -2.71 14.01
C ASP A 120 15.15 -2.61 13.30
N ASN A 121 15.20 -2.99 12.01
CA ASN A 121 16.40 -2.92 11.19
C ASN A 121 16.42 -1.67 10.30
N ARG A 122 17.63 -1.29 9.87
CA ARG A 122 17.88 -0.31 8.80
C ARG A 122 18.35 -1.07 7.56
N ILE A 123 17.48 -1.28 6.59
CA ILE A 123 17.75 -2.06 5.38
C ILE A 123 17.97 -1.09 4.22
N LEU A 124 19.23 -0.85 3.86
CA LEU A 124 19.61 0.32 3.05
C LEU A 124 20.34 -0.09 1.76
N GLY A 125 19.92 0.48 0.63
CA GLY A 125 20.61 0.37 -0.65
C GLY A 125 20.66 -1.05 -1.23
N ASN A 126 19.77 -1.94 -0.80
CA ASN A 126 19.65 -3.29 -1.37
C ASN A 126 18.74 -3.27 -2.61
N LEU A 127 18.88 -4.25 -3.51
CA LEU A 127 18.00 -4.36 -4.67
C LEU A 127 16.56 -4.55 -4.20
N TYR A 128 16.32 -5.56 -3.38
CA TYR A 128 15.09 -5.72 -2.60
C TYR A 128 15.38 -5.51 -1.11
N GLY A 129 14.47 -4.89 -0.37
CA GLY A 129 14.64 -4.76 1.09
C GLY A 129 14.47 -6.11 1.78
N VAL A 130 13.23 -6.62 1.77
CA VAL A 130 12.87 -7.95 2.30
C VAL A 130 12.12 -8.77 1.25
N ASP A 131 12.59 -9.98 0.96
CA ASP A 131 11.88 -10.99 0.15
C ASP A 131 11.22 -12.01 1.07
N ILE A 132 9.88 -12.01 1.14
CA ILE A 132 9.07 -13.01 1.84
C ILE A 132 8.65 -14.07 0.82
N HIS A 133 9.52 -15.05 0.60
CA HIS A 133 9.38 -16.04 -0.48
C HIS A 133 8.78 -17.34 0.03
N GLY A 134 7.47 -17.36 0.23
CA GLY A 134 6.73 -18.53 0.73
C GLY A 134 6.83 -18.76 2.23
N ALA A 135 7.33 -17.75 2.96
CA ALA A 135 7.53 -17.80 4.40
C ALA A 135 6.22 -17.52 5.16
N ASP A 136 5.51 -18.58 5.53
CA ASP A 136 4.21 -18.51 6.23
C ASP A 136 4.31 -17.74 7.56
N ASP A 137 3.28 -16.95 7.86
CA ASP A 137 3.08 -16.25 9.14
C ASP A 137 4.30 -15.42 9.61
N SER A 138 5.14 -14.97 8.67
CA SER A 138 6.33 -14.17 8.97
C SER A 138 6.00 -12.68 9.08
N ILE A 139 6.79 -11.97 9.88
CA ILE A 139 6.53 -10.57 10.26
C ILE A 139 7.72 -9.71 9.88
N VAL A 140 7.46 -8.64 9.12
CA VAL A 140 8.42 -7.57 8.84
C VAL A 140 7.89 -6.30 9.52
N ARG A 141 8.51 -5.87 10.62
CA ARG A 141 7.97 -4.77 11.43
C ARG A 141 8.98 -3.72 11.90
N GLY A 142 8.57 -2.46 11.99
CA GLY A 142 9.41 -1.41 12.59
C GLY A 142 10.72 -1.13 11.85
N ASN A 143 10.87 -1.59 10.60
CA ASN A 143 12.09 -1.40 9.83
C ASN A 143 12.06 -0.06 9.09
N VAL A 144 13.26 0.50 8.88
CA VAL A 144 13.49 1.56 7.89
C VAL A 144 14.07 0.90 6.66
N ILE A 145 13.36 0.95 5.53
CA ILE A 145 13.75 0.35 4.26
C ILE A 145 13.96 1.45 3.23
N GLU A 146 15.22 1.68 2.84
CA GLU A 146 15.58 2.65 1.81
C GLU A 146 16.14 1.93 0.58
N GLY A 147 15.36 1.90 -0.50
CA GLY A 147 15.73 1.26 -1.75
C GLY A 147 16.80 2.03 -2.53
N ARG A 148 17.36 1.38 -3.57
CA ARG A 148 18.32 2.02 -4.47
C ARG A 148 17.69 3.14 -5.30
N GLN A 149 18.53 4.08 -5.74
CA GLN A 149 18.16 5.15 -6.68
C GLN A 149 19.06 5.18 -7.92
N ASP A 150 20.01 4.23 -8.04
CA ASP A 150 21.08 4.20 -9.04
C ASP A 150 20.65 3.70 -10.44
N ARG A 151 19.36 3.46 -10.65
CA ARG A 151 18.76 2.93 -11.88
C ARG A 151 17.43 3.62 -12.16
N ARG A 152 16.85 3.41 -13.34
CA ARG A 152 15.45 3.75 -13.60
C ARG A 152 14.53 3.09 -12.59
N MET A 153 13.46 3.77 -12.19
CA MET A 153 12.54 3.32 -11.16
C MET A 153 12.01 1.90 -11.43
N ASN A 154 11.69 1.57 -12.67
CA ASN A 154 11.17 0.25 -13.05
C ASN A 154 12.21 -0.88 -12.95
N ASP A 155 13.49 -0.55 -13.01
CA ASP A 155 14.63 -1.50 -12.95
C ASP A 155 15.19 -1.65 -11.52
N ARG A 156 14.56 -1.01 -10.53
CA ARG A 156 14.86 -1.18 -9.11
C ARG A 156 14.02 -2.34 -8.53
N GLY A 157 14.45 -2.91 -7.41
CA GLY A 157 13.62 -3.84 -6.65
C GLY A 157 12.68 -3.11 -5.68
N ASN A 158 11.87 -3.90 -4.97
CA ASN A 158 10.82 -3.39 -4.09
C ASN A 158 11.33 -3.31 -2.64
N GLY A 159 10.68 -2.49 -1.80
CA GLY A 159 10.94 -2.45 -0.37
C GLY A 159 10.69 -3.81 0.29
N VAL A 160 9.47 -4.32 0.13
CA VAL A 160 9.08 -5.68 0.53
C VAL A 160 8.45 -6.41 -0.65
N TYR A 161 8.97 -7.59 -0.97
CA TYR A 161 8.40 -8.49 -1.97
C TYR A 161 7.74 -9.67 -1.27
N VAL A 162 6.52 -10.01 -1.65
CA VAL A 162 5.76 -11.12 -1.07
C VAL A 162 5.33 -12.08 -2.17
N TRP A 163 5.75 -13.33 -2.07
CA TRP A 163 5.35 -14.37 -3.02
C TRP A 163 4.89 -15.62 -2.26
N ASN A 164 3.64 -16.01 -2.46
CA ASN A 164 3.00 -17.19 -1.90
C ASN A 164 3.26 -17.39 -0.39
N ALA A 165 3.19 -16.32 0.41
CA ALA A 165 3.47 -16.34 1.84
C ALA A 165 2.20 -16.06 2.68
N PRO A 166 1.30 -17.04 2.84
CA PRO A 166 0.08 -16.86 3.62
C PRO A 166 0.34 -16.34 5.03
N GLY A 167 -0.48 -15.38 5.48
CA GLY A 167 -0.36 -14.87 6.84
C GLY A 167 0.78 -13.87 7.05
N ALA A 168 1.53 -13.51 6.00
CA ALA A 168 2.62 -12.55 6.11
C ALA A 168 2.11 -11.18 6.59
N GLN A 169 2.90 -10.55 7.47
CA GLN A 169 2.58 -9.24 8.03
C GLN A 169 3.70 -8.25 7.74
N VAL A 170 3.33 -7.06 7.26
CA VAL A 170 4.25 -5.94 7.04
C VAL A 170 3.69 -4.75 7.80
N VAL A 171 4.35 -4.38 8.90
CA VAL A 171 3.74 -3.57 9.96
C VAL A 171 4.64 -2.43 10.40
N GLY A 172 4.16 -1.19 10.39
CA GLY A 172 4.88 -0.09 11.05
C GLY A 172 6.26 0.19 10.45
N ASN A 173 6.47 -0.10 9.17
CA ASN A 173 7.74 0.17 8.48
C ASN A 173 7.71 1.55 7.82
N ASP A 174 8.87 2.20 7.74
CA ASP A 174 9.11 3.39 6.91
C ASP A 174 9.83 2.95 5.63
N ILE A 175 9.14 3.00 4.49
CA ILE A 175 9.61 2.48 3.22
C ILE A 175 9.73 3.63 2.21
N ARG A 176 10.94 3.82 1.69
CA ARG A 176 11.26 4.90 0.76
C ARG A 176 12.20 4.43 -0.35
N TYR A 177 12.04 4.99 -1.54
CA TYR A 177 12.89 4.69 -2.71
C TYR A 177 12.88 3.23 -3.16
N GLY A 178 13.58 2.93 -4.26
CA GLY A 178 13.41 1.68 -4.99
C GLY A 178 12.29 1.79 -6.02
N ARG A 179 11.52 0.71 -6.20
CA ARG A 179 10.40 0.64 -7.15
C ARG A 179 9.04 0.74 -6.45
N ASP A 180 8.57 -0.35 -5.84
CA ASP A 180 7.31 -0.40 -5.10
C ASP A 180 7.60 -0.58 -3.60
N GLY A 181 6.72 -0.08 -2.74
CA GLY A 181 6.84 -0.22 -1.28
C GLY A 181 6.63 -1.67 -0.86
N ILE A 182 5.41 -2.16 -0.97
CA ILE A 182 5.08 -3.58 -0.84
C ILE A 182 4.52 -4.10 -2.16
N PHE A 183 5.17 -5.10 -2.75
CA PHE A 183 4.67 -5.79 -3.94
C PHE A 183 4.32 -7.24 -3.62
N VAL A 184 3.06 -7.62 -3.83
CA VAL A 184 2.59 -9.00 -3.67
C VAL A 184 2.40 -9.61 -5.05
N ASN A 185 3.05 -10.75 -5.28
CA ASN A 185 2.94 -11.52 -6.51
C ASN A 185 2.30 -12.88 -6.24
N THR A 186 1.00 -12.88 -5.91
CA THR A 186 0.20 -13.99 -5.36
C THR A 186 0.44 -14.25 -3.88
N SER A 187 -0.60 -14.09 -3.04
CA SER A 187 -0.60 -14.53 -1.63
C SER A 187 -2.03 -14.45 -1.05
N ARG A 188 -2.23 -14.82 0.21
CA ARG A 188 -3.52 -14.68 0.91
C ARG A 188 -3.40 -14.45 2.40
N ARG A 189 -4.42 -13.86 3.04
CA ARG A 189 -4.44 -13.60 4.49
C ARG A 189 -3.27 -12.73 4.97
N ASN A 190 -2.80 -11.81 4.14
CA ASN A 190 -1.71 -10.91 4.51
C ASN A 190 -2.27 -9.69 5.24
N THR A 191 -1.47 -9.09 6.11
CA THR A 191 -1.83 -7.84 6.81
C THR A 191 -0.75 -6.80 6.62
N PHE A 192 -1.05 -5.73 5.90
CA PHE A 192 -0.15 -4.58 5.72
C PHE A 192 -0.72 -3.38 6.44
N ARG A 193 -0.10 -3.01 7.56
CA ARG A 193 -0.66 -1.99 8.45
C ARG A 193 0.33 -0.98 8.98
N ASP A 194 -0.16 0.24 9.21
CA ASP A 194 0.57 1.32 9.88
C ASP A 194 1.92 1.66 9.22
N ASN A 195 2.11 1.37 7.92
CA ASN A 195 3.35 1.66 7.21
C ASN A 195 3.32 3.08 6.61
N LEU A 196 4.49 3.70 6.54
CA LEU A 196 4.71 4.99 5.86
C LEU A 196 5.44 4.74 4.54
N PHE A 197 4.91 5.28 3.44
CA PHE A 197 5.43 5.10 2.08
C PHE A 197 5.72 6.42 1.39
N ARG A 198 6.93 6.59 0.85
CA ARG A 198 7.36 7.84 0.21
C ARG A 198 8.26 7.61 -1.00
N ASP A 199 8.16 8.44 -2.02
CA ASP A 199 9.05 8.44 -3.20
C ASP A 199 9.18 7.07 -3.89
N LEU A 200 8.04 6.39 -4.05
CA LEU A 200 7.90 5.10 -4.71
C LEU A 200 7.03 5.23 -5.96
N ARG A 201 7.10 4.21 -6.82
CA ARG A 201 6.09 4.00 -7.85
C ARG A 201 4.75 3.74 -7.16
N PHE A 202 4.60 2.58 -6.51
CA PHE A 202 3.38 2.22 -5.79
C PHE A 202 3.68 2.02 -4.30
N ALA A 203 2.88 2.58 -3.39
CA ALA A 203 3.03 2.31 -1.96
C ALA A 203 2.69 0.83 -1.66
N VAL A 204 1.51 0.38 -2.10
CA VAL A 204 1.10 -1.02 -2.05
C VAL A 204 0.63 -1.48 -3.42
N HIS A 205 1.16 -2.60 -3.88
CA HIS A 205 0.86 -3.20 -5.18
C HIS A 205 0.47 -4.66 -5.00
N TYR A 206 -0.84 -4.93 -5.11
CA TYR A 206 -1.39 -6.28 -5.04
C TYR A 206 -1.52 -6.86 -6.43
N MET A 207 -0.98 -8.06 -6.62
CA MET A 207 -1.35 -8.97 -7.69
C MET A 207 -1.82 -10.26 -7.04
N TYR A 208 -3.12 -10.57 -7.13
CA TYR A 208 -3.69 -11.82 -6.60
C TYR A 208 -3.49 -12.00 -5.08
N ALA A 209 -3.84 -10.99 -4.29
CA ALA A 209 -3.67 -10.97 -2.84
C ALA A 209 -5.02 -11.08 -2.10
N ASN A 210 -5.62 -12.28 -2.15
CA ASN A 210 -6.98 -12.51 -1.66
C ASN A 210 -7.05 -12.53 -0.13
N ASP A 211 -8.24 -12.29 0.42
CA ASP A 211 -8.52 -12.41 1.87
C ASP A 211 -7.53 -11.61 2.74
N SER A 212 -7.00 -10.51 2.21
CA SER A 212 -5.91 -9.74 2.82
C SER A 212 -6.38 -8.36 3.27
N GLU A 213 -5.57 -7.70 4.09
CA GLU A 213 -5.88 -6.40 4.68
C GLU A 213 -4.77 -5.39 4.41
N VAL A 214 -5.16 -4.19 4.01
CA VAL A 214 -4.32 -2.99 3.94
C VAL A 214 -4.97 -1.94 4.82
N SER A 215 -4.39 -1.62 5.98
CA SER A 215 -5.05 -0.74 6.96
C SER A 215 -4.16 0.28 7.65
N GLY A 216 -4.66 1.50 7.90
CA GLY A 216 -3.92 2.52 8.65
C GLY A 216 -2.60 2.99 8.03
N ASN A 217 -2.34 2.68 6.75
CA ASN A 217 -1.09 3.07 6.09
C ASN A 217 -1.17 4.53 5.61
N ILE A 218 0.00 5.15 5.43
CA ILE A 218 0.13 6.51 4.91
C ILE A 218 1.04 6.50 3.68
N SER A 219 0.48 6.84 2.53
CA SER A 219 1.18 7.05 1.25
C SER A 219 1.33 8.54 0.98
N ILE A 220 2.55 9.02 0.76
CA ILE A 220 2.84 10.43 0.52
C ILE A 220 3.73 10.61 -0.71
N GLY A 221 3.23 11.30 -1.74
CA GLY A 221 4.06 11.73 -2.86
C GLY A 221 4.63 10.59 -3.71
N ASN A 222 3.93 9.45 -3.78
CA ASN A 222 4.24 8.32 -4.65
C ASN A 222 3.58 8.51 -6.03
N HIS A 223 3.89 7.66 -7.03
CA HIS A 223 3.15 7.71 -8.29
C HIS A 223 1.70 7.21 -8.10
N LEU A 224 1.52 6.20 -7.26
CA LEU A 224 0.23 5.64 -6.89
C LEU A 224 0.27 5.23 -5.41
N GLY A 225 -0.80 5.51 -4.68
CA GLY A 225 -0.95 5.01 -3.31
C GLY A 225 -1.19 3.49 -3.29
N TYR A 226 -2.45 3.10 -3.41
CA TYR A 226 -2.87 1.71 -3.23
C TYR A 226 -3.38 1.12 -4.54
N ALA A 227 -2.59 0.24 -5.16
CA ALA A 227 -2.93 -0.48 -6.37
C ALA A 227 -3.42 -1.90 -6.04
N LEU A 228 -4.74 -2.11 -6.07
CA LEU A 228 -5.37 -3.38 -5.75
C LEU A 228 -5.80 -4.10 -7.03
N MET A 229 -5.00 -5.08 -7.45
CA MET A 229 -5.19 -5.76 -8.73
C MET A 229 -5.51 -7.25 -8.56
N PHE A 230 -6.49 -7.73 -9.32
CA PHE A 230 -6.87 -9.15 -9.44
C PHE A 230 -7.10 -9.85 -8.09
N SER A 231 -7.68 -9.15 -7.12
CA SER A 231 -7.80 -9.62 -5.73
C SER A 231 -9.25 -9.68 -5.29
N ASP A 232 -9.56 -10.56 -4.34
CA ASP A 232 -10.91 -10.84 -3.87
C ASP A 232 -10.98 -10.84 -2.35
N ARG A 233 -12.05 -10.28 -1.77
CA ARG A 233 -12.26 -10.17 -0.32
C ARG A 233 -11.12 -9.45 0.40
N VAL A 234 -10.70 -8.31 -0.15
CA VAL A 234 -9.67 -7.47 0.47
C VAL A 234 -10.34 -6.44 1.39
N LYS A 235 -9.70 -6.15 2.53
CA LYS A 235 -10.08 -5.05 3.41
C LYS A 235 -9.10 -3.88 3.20
N VAL A 236 -9.63 -2.69 2.95
CA VAL A 236 -8.87 -1.47 2.70
C VAL A 236 -9.39 -0.42 3.66
N LEU A 237 -8.77 -0.30 4.82
CA LEU A 237 -9.36 0.39 5.97
C LEU A 237 -8.48 1.55 6.42
N ASP A 238 -9.06 2.74 6.58
CA ASP A 238 -8.42 3.86 7.27
C ASP A 238 -7.04 4.27 6.71
N ASN A 239 -6.80 4.06 5.41
CA ASN A 239 -5.55 4.45 4.76
C ASN A 239 -5.59 5.90 4.28
N LEU A 240 -4.43 6.56 4.27
CA LEU A 240 -4.25 7.91 3.77
C LEU A 240 -3.38 7.91 2.51
N SER A 241 -3.91 8.38 1.39
CA SER A 241 -3.14 8.72 0.19
C SER A 241 -3.08 10.23 0.03
N LEU A 242 -1.88 10.81 0.09
CA LEU A 242 -1.64 12.24 0.21
C LEU A 242 -0.66 12.71 -0.86
N ASN A 243 -1.14 13.51 -1.82
CA ASN A 243 -0.34 14.03 -2.94
C ASN A 243 0.30 12.93 -3.82
N ASP A 244 -0.32 11.77 -3.90
CA ASP A 244 0.07 10.74 -4.87
C ASP A 244 -0.29 11.18 -6.30
N ARG A 245 0.54 10.84 -7.28
CA ARG A 245 0.47 11.45 -8.62
C ARG A 245 -0.78 11.06 -9.41
N ASP A 246 -0.88 9.77 -9.76
CA ASP A 246 -1.85 9.29 -10.75
C ASP A 246 -3.15 8.84 -10.10
N HIS A 247 -3.05 8.00 -9.07
CA HIS A 247 -4.20 7.47 -8.35
C HIS A 247 -3.88 7.33 -6.87
N GLY A 248 -4.79 7.76 -6.00
CA GLY A 248 -4.62 7.46 -4.59
C GLY A 248 -5.04 6.04 -4.25
N LEU A 249 -6.16 5.58 -4.82
CA LEU A 249 -6.67 4.23 -4.69
C LEU A 249 -7.09 3.69 -6.06
N MET A 250 -6.66 2.48 -6.41
CA MET A 250 -7.03 1.83 -7.66
C MET A 250 -7.57 0.43 -7.40
N LEU A 251 -8.76 0.16 -7.91
CA LEU A 251 -9.40 -1.15 -7.97
C LEU A 251 -9.40 -1.63 -9.41
N ASN A 252 -8.60 -2.65 -9.71
CA ASN A 252 -8.52 -3.24 -11.05
C ASN A 252 -8.75 -4.75 -10.98
N TYR A 253 -9.92 -5.23 -11.40
CA TYR A 253 -10.34 -6.61 -11.12
C TYR A 253 -10.32 -6.96 -9.61
N ALA A 254 -10.63 -5.97 -8.75
CA ALA A 254 -10.76 -6.17 -7.31
C ALA A 254 -12.25 -6.37 -6.93
N ASN A 255 -12.57 -7.45 -6.24
CA ASN A 255 -13.96 -7.88 -6.04
C ASN A 255 -14.29 -8.21 -4.59
N ASN A 256 -15.58 -8.14 -4.24
CA ASN A 256 -16.10 -8.52 -2.93
C ASN A 256 -15.33 -7.89 -1.75
N SER A 257 -14.80 -6.68 -1.94
CA SER A 257 -13.88 -6.03 -1.03
C SER A 257 -14.57 -4.91 -0.24
N ASP A 258 -14.04 -4.63 0.95
CA ASP A 258 -14.51 -3.59 1.86
C ASP A 258 -13.50 -2.46 1.92
N LEU A 259 -13.92 -1.27 1.47
CA LEU A 259 -13.12 -0.07 1.39
C LEU A 259 -13.75 1.00 2.27
N ARG A 260 -13.20 1.20 3.46
CA ARG A 260 -13.82 2.02 4.48
C ARG A 260 -12.86 3.00 5.15
N GLY A 261 -13.33 4.22 5.40
CA GLY A 261 -12.59 5.19 6.21
C GLY A 261 -11.30 5.72 5.57
N ASN A 262 -11.08 5.49 4.27
CA ASN A 262 -9.87 5.95 3.60
C ASN A 262 -9.97 7.42 3.21
N LEU A 263 -8.85 8.14 3.27
CA LEU A 263 -8.70 9.48 2.74
C LEU A 263 -7.80 9.45 1.52
N VAL A 264 -8.28 10.00 0.42
CA VAL A 264 -7.44 10.37 -0.72
C VAL A 264 -7.49 11.89 -0.88
N ARG A 265 -6.34 12.54 -0.79
CA ARG A 265 -6.22 13.99 -0.93
C ARG A 265 -5.13 14.37 -1.92
N GLY A 266 -5.53 14.99 -3.03
CA GLY A 266 -4.63 15.48 -4.07
C GLY A 266 -4.03 14.37 -4.93
N ALA A 267 -4.68 14.03 -6.03
CA ALA A 267 -4.21 13.12 -7.07
C ALA A 267 -4.90 13.43 -8.41
N ASP A 268 -4.37 12.92 -9.52
CA ASP A 268 -5.08 13.01 -10.82
C ASP A 268 -6.46 12.34 -10.72
N LYS A 269 -6.54 11.19 -10.06
CA LYS A 269 -7.81 10.55 -9.70
C LYS A 269 -7.74 10.08 -8.26
N CYS A 270 -8.69 10.48 -7.43
CA CYS A 270 -8.74 10.02 -6.06
C CYS A 270 -8.91 8.50 -6.03
N THR A 271 -9.93 7.99 -6.73
CA THR A 271 -10.13 6.56 -6.92
C THR A 271 -10.37 6.18 -8.39
N PHE A 272 -9.74 5.11 -8.85
CA PHE A 272 -10.00 4.49 -10.16
C PHE A 272 -10.59 3.09 -9.99
N ILE A 273 -11.75 2.85 -10.60
CA ILE A 273 -12.50 1.60 -10.51
C ILE A 273 -12.66 1.03 -11.91
N TYR A 274 -11.99 -0.10 -12.15
CA TYR A 274 -11.93 -0.78 -13.44
C TYR A 274 -12.27 -2.28 -13.28
N ASN A 275 -13.35 -2.70 -13.93
CA ASN A 275 -13.87 -4.07 -13.89
C ASN A 275 -13.87 -4.69 -12.48
N ALA A 276 -14.36 -3.91 -11.51
CA ALA A 276 -14.38 -4.25 -10.09
C ALA A 276 -15.83 -4.36 -9.62
N HIS A 277 -16.19 -5.44 -8.94
CA HIS A 277 -17.58 -5.78 -8.67
C HIS A 277 -17.84 -6.14 -7.20
N ARG A 278 -19.06 -5.85 -6.74
CA ARG A 278 -19.54 -6.21 -5.40
C ARG A 278 -18.69 -5.66 -4.26
N ASN A 279 -18.09 -4.49 -4.45
CA ASN A 279 -17.33 -3.82 -3.40
C ASN A 279 -18.22 -2.89 -2.58
N LEU A 280 -17.89 -2.77 -1.30
CA LEU A 280 -18.48 -1.80 -0.38
C LEU A 280 -17.49 -0.64 -0.22
N ILE A 281 -17.88 0.57 -0.61
CA ILE A 281 -17.04 1.77 -0.54
C ILE A 281 -17.76 2.77 0.35
N VAL A 282 -17.37 2.83 1.62
CA VAL A 282 -18.14 3.50 2.68
C VAL A 282 -17.30 4.46 3.51
N ALA A 283 -17.85 5.62 3.87
CA ALA A 283 -17.21 6.54 4.80
C ALA A 283 -15.79 6.99 4.37
N ASN A 284 -15.50 7.00 3.07
CA ASN A 284 -14.24 7.49 2.53
C ASN A 284 -14.33 8.99 2.20
N ARG A 285 -13.17 9.65 2.13
CA ARG A 285 -13.07 11.07 1.76
C ARG A 285 -12.19 11.21 0.53
N PHE A 286 -12.73 11.78 -0.54
CA PHE A 286 -12.06 12.05 -1.80
C PHE A 286 -11.98 13.56 -1.99
N GLU A 287 -10.79 14.13 -1.81
CA GLU A 287 -10.59 15.57 -1.67
C GLU A 287 -9.54 16.13 -2.63
N GLY A 288 -9.90 17.22 -3.32
CA GLY A 288 -8.95 18.03 -4.09
C GLY A 288 -8.26 17.29 -5.24
N CYS A 289 -8.90 16.26 -5.80
CA CYS A 289 -8.42 15.53 -6.96
C CYS A 289 -8.93 16.12 -8.28
N ASP A 290 -8.25 15.85 -9.39
CA ASP A 290 -8.77 16.22 -10.72
C ASP A 290 -10.05 15.43 -11.05
N ILE A 291 -10.11 14.16 -10.68
CA ILE A 291 -11.33 13.35 -10.67
C ILE A 291 -11.51 12.68 -9.30
N GLY A 292 -12.68 12.80 -8.67
CA GLY A 292 -13.00 12.11 -7.41
C GLY A 292 -13.02 10.58 -7.61
N ILE A 293 -13.98 10.07 -8.38
CA ILE A 293 -14.01 8.67 -8.80
C ILE A 293 -14.08 8.58 -10.32
N HIS A 294 -13.16 7.84 -10.93
CA HIS A 294 -13.30 7.41 -12.32
C HIS A 294 -13.72 5.93 -12.36
N PHE A 295 -14.93 5.71 -12.85
CA PHE A 295 -15.63 4.43 -12.83
C PHE A 295 -15.89 3.95 -14.25
N THR A 296 -15.35 2.79 -14.62
CA THR A 296 -15.42 2.29 -16.01
C THR A 296 -15.40 0.76 -16.11
N ALA A 297 -15.45 0.27 -17.35
CA ALA A 297 -15.31 -1.13 -17.74
C ALA A 297 -16.32 -2.08 -17.08
N GLY A 298 -17.59 -1.68 -17.02
CA GLY A 298 -18.67 -2.57 -16.54
C GLY A 298 -18.55 -2.94 -15.07
N SER A 299 -17.87 -2.13 -14.25
CA SER A 299 -17.85 -2.29 -12.80
C SER A 299 -19.29 -2.27 -12.26
N GLU A 300 -19.70 -3.31 -11.55
CA GLU A 300 -21.13 -3.56 -11.27
C GLU A 300 -21.34 -3.95 -9.81
N ARG A 301 -22.54 -3.62 -9.29
CA ARG A 301 -22.99 -3.97 -7.93
C ARG A 301 -22.06 -3.48 -6.82
N ASN A 302 -21.35 -2.38 -7.05
CA ASN A 302 -20.60 -1.70 -5.99
C ASN A 302 -21.58 -0.81 -5.22
N ALA A 303 -21.50 -0.83 -3.90
CA ALA A 303 -22.28 0.05 -3.02
C ALA A 303 -21.39 1.22 -2.58
N LEU A 304 -21.83 2.45 -2.87
CA LEU A 304 -21.13 3.69 -2.51
C LEU A 304 -22.06 4.56 -1.65
N THR A 305 -21.74 4.67 -0.36
CA THR A 305 -22.55 5.44 0.61
C THR A 305 -21.65 6.05 1.70
N GLU A 306 -22.10 7.11 2.35
CA GLU A 306 -21.41 7.83 3.42
C GLU A 306 -20.05 8.44 3.03
N ASN A 307 -19.70 8.46 1.75
CA ASN A 307 -18.44 9.06 1.31
C ASN A 307 -18.58 10.59 1.21
N ALA A 308 -17.46 11.31 1.24
CA ALA A 308 -17.41 12.74 1.01
C ALA A 308 -16.55 13.10 -0.20
N PHE A 309 -17.14 13.82 -1.15
CA PHE A 309 -16.51 14.32 -2.36
C PHE A 309 -16.32 15.83 -2.25
N ILE A 310 -15.08 16.28 -2.03
CA ILE A 310 -14.78 17.65 -1.61
C ILE A 310 -13.80 18.31 -2.56
N GLY A 311 -14.24 19.35 -3.26
CA GLY A 311 -13.37 20.21 -4.05
C GLY A 311 -12.62 19.49 -5.16
N ASN A 312 -13.13 18.35 -5.65
CA ASN A 312 -12.58 17.71 -6.85
C ASN A 312 -13.02 18.52 -8.08
N ARG A 313 -12.17 18.57 -9.12
CA ARG A 313 -12.53 19.29 -10.37
C ARG A 313 -13.71 18.64 -11.07
N THR A 314 -13.71 17.31 -11.12
CA THR A 314 -14.84 16.48 -11.54
C THR A 314 -15.13 15.49 -10.42
N GLN A 315 -16.32 15.53 -9.81
CA GLN A 315 -16.64 14.63 -8.70
C GLN A 315 -16.65 13.16 -9.14
N VAL A 316 -17.32 12.86 -10.26
CA VAL A 316 -17.40 11.50 -10.81
C VAL A 316 -17.27 11.51 -12.32
N LYS A 317 -16.40 10.66 -12.85
CA LYS A 317 -16.37 10.27 -14.25
C LYS A 317 -16.90 8.85 -14.38
N TYR A 318 -18.15 8.70 -14.80
CA TYR A 318 -18.80 7.41 -15.00
C TYR A 318 -18.85 7.08 -16.48
N VAL A 319 -18.30 5.94 -16.87
CA VAL A 319 -18.33 5.45 -18.26
C VAL A 319 -19.17 4.18 -18.31
N GLY A 320 -20.48 4.37 -18.42
CA GLY A 320 -21.48 3.31 -18.57
C GLY A 320 -22.75 3.82 -19.23
N THR A 321 -23.70 2.92 -19.47
CA THR A 321 -25.00 3.23 -20.11
C THR A 321 -26.19 2.96 -19.19
N THR A 322 -25.95 2.53 -17.96
CA THR A 322 -26.96 2.14 -16.97
C THR A 322 -27.01 3.15 -15.84
N ASP A 323 -28.19 3.37 -15.27
CA ASP A 323 -28.31 4.13 -14.04
C ASP A 323 -27.78 3.33 -12.85
N VAL A 324 -27.00 4.00 -12.00
CA VAL A 324 -26.42 3.42 -10.79
C VAL A 324 -26.77 4.32 -9.60
N GLU A 325 -27.46 3.73 -8.63
CA GLU A 325 -27.80 4.39 -7.37
C GLU A 325 -26.60 4.33 -6.40
N TRP A 326 -26.15 5.48 -5.94
CA TRP A 326 -25.09 5.68 -4.95
C TRP A 326 -25.71 6.19 -3.63
N SER A 327 -26.75 5.49 -3.18
CA SER A 327 -27.22 5.52 -1.81
C SER A 327 -27.63 4.11 -1.39
N PHE A 328 -27.49 3.81 -0.11
CA PHE A 328 -27.86 2.51 0.47
C PHE A 328 -28.67 2.76 1.73
N GLU A 329 -29.80 2.04 1.90
CA GLU A 329 -30.69 2.21 3.05
C GLU A 329 -31.08 3.68 3.33
N ARG A 330 -31.29 4.46 2.25
CA ARG A 330 -31.61 5.90 2.30
C ARG A 330 -30.50 6.80 2.82
N ILE A 331 -29.26 6.34 2.78
CA ILE A 331 -28.07 7.11 3.12
C ILE A 331 -27.18 7.19 1.89
N GLY A 332 -26.93 8.42 1.41
CA GLY A 332 -26.10 8.71 0.26
C GLY A 332 -24.72 9.21 0.64
N ASN A 333 -24.16 10.08 -0.18
CA ASN A 333 -22.83 10.65 -0.04
C ASN A 333 -22.92 12.18 0.12
N TYR A 334 -21.87 12.78 0.65
CA TYR A 334 -21.71 14.23 0.71
C TYR A 334 -21.01 14.76 -0.55
N TRP A 335 -21.52 15.85 -1.10
CA TRP A 335 -21.03 16.49 -2.33
C TRP A 335 -20.82 17.99 -2.11
N SER A 336 -19.57 18.46 -2.18
CA SER A 336 -19.26 19.87 -1.89
C SER A 336 -19.85 20.89 -2.89
N ASP A 337 -20.22 20.44 -4.08
CA ASP A 337 -20.78 21.23 -5.18
C ASP A 337 -22.31 21.08 -5.29
N HIS A 338 -22.95 20.35 -4.36
CA HIS A 338 -24.40 20.25 -4.28
C HIS A 338 -24.96 21.33 -3.34
N ALA A 339 -25.35 22.47 -3.93
CA ALA A 339 -26.04 23.53 -3.20
C ALA A 339 -27.51 23.14 -2.96
N THR A 340 -27.83 22.66 -1.76
CA THR A 340 -29.16 22.15 -1.40
C THR A 340 -29.56 22.54 0.03
N PHE A 341 -30.81 22.25 0.39
CA PHE A 341 -31.41 22.51 1.70
C PHE A 341 -31.82 21.20 2.36
N ASP A 342 -31.91 21.24 3.68
CA ASP A 342 -32.47 20.20 4.54
C ASP A 342 -33.52 20.88 5.42
N LEU A 343 -34.76 20.91 4.94
CA LEU A 343 -35.86 21.64 5.57
C LEU A 343 -36.45 20.90 6.77
N ASP A 344 -36.35 19.57 6.80
CA ASP A 344 -36.85 18.75 7.91
C ASP A 344 -35.78 18.49 9.00
N GLY A 345 -34.52 18.85 8.73
CA GLY A 345 -33.41 18.81 9.67
C GLY A 345 -32.88 17.40 9.93
N ASN A 346 -33.08 16.46 9.00
CA ASN A 346 -32.72 15.06 9.18
C ASN A 346 -31.27 14.73 8.78
N GLY A 347 -30.51 15.71 8.27
CA GLY A 347 -29.12 15.56 7.83
C GLY A 347 -28.94 15.06 6.39
N ILE A 348 -30.03 14.88 5.66
CA ILE A 348 -30.09 14.47 4.25
C ILE A 348 -30.68 15.63 3.43
N ALA A 349 -30.13 15.86 2.25
CA ALA A 349 -30.63 16.86 1.32
C ALA A 349 -32.03 16.52 0.81
N ASP A 350 -32.89 17.52 0.70
CA ASP A 350 -34.25 17.36 0.16
C ASP A 350 -34.28 17.10 -1.36
N SER A 351 -33.15 17.32 -2.05
CA SER A 351 -33.00 17.08 -3.49
C SER A 351 -32.00 15.96 -3.79
N PRO A 352 -32.27 15.10 -4.79
CA PRO A 352 -31.29 14.12 -5.25
C PRO A 352 -30.14 14.81 -5.99
N PHE A 353 -28.97 14.17 -6.01
CA PHE A 353 -27.78 14.65 -6.70
C PHE A 353 -27.40 13.74 -7.88
N ARG A 354 -26.94 14.34 -8.98
CA ARG A 354 -26.38 13.64 -10.14
C ARG A 354 -25.01 14.23 -10.46
N PRO A 355 -23.91 13.51 -10.20
CA PRO A 355 -22.55 14.03 -10.46
C PRO A 355 -22.14 13.98 -11.94
N ASN A 356 -22.97 13.41 -12.82
CA ASN A 356 -22.74 13.40 -14.26
C ASN A 356 -24.03 13.68 -15.04
N ASP A 357 -23.88 14.35 -16.18
CA ASP A 357 -24.95 14.58 -17.15
C ASP A 357 -24.54 14.21 -18.60
N LEU A 358 -25.48 14.28 -19.54
CA LEU A 358 -25.20 14.00 -20.96
C LEU A 358 -24.16 14.95 -21.56
N MET A 359 -24.05 16.18 -21.06
CA MET A 359 -23.03 17.12 -21.52
C MET A 359 -21.64 16.68 -21.09
N ASP A 360 -21.50 16.06 -19.91
CA ASP A 360 -20.24 15.49 -19.48
C ASP A 360 -19.78 14.35 -20.41
N HIS A 361 -20.70 13.53 -20.92
CA HIS A 361 -20.38 12.53 -21.96
C HIS A 361 -19.90 13.17 -23.28
N ILE A 362 -20.50 14.29 -23.69
CA ILE A 362 -20.08 15.04 -24.88
C ILE A 362 -18.69 15.65 -24.64
N LEU A 363 -18.45 16.25 -23.49
CA LEU A 363 -17.15 16.83 -23.12
C LEU A 363 -16.04 15.77 -23.04
N TRP A 364 -16.35 14.55 -22.59
CA TRP A 364 -15.38 13.45 -22.57
C TRP A 364 -15.07 12.90 -23.96
N SER A 365 -16.06 12.84 -24.85
CA SER A 365 -15.86 12.38 -26.23
C SER A 365 -15.24 13.46 -27.14
N GLN A 366 -15.49 14.74 -26.84
CA GLN A 366 -15.02 15.90 -27.60
C GLN A 366 -14.43 16.96 -26.65
N PRO A 367 -13.18 16.80 -26.18
CA PRO A 367 -12.56 17.72 -25.22
C PRO A 367 -12.51 19.18 -25.69
N ALA A 368 -12.44 19.41 -27.02
CA ALA A 368 -12.45 20.76 -27.60
C ALA A 368 -13.74 21.55 -27.27
N ALA A 369 -14.85 20.87 -26.96
CA ALA A 369 -16.11 21.49 -26.56
C ALA A 369 -16.06 22.12 -25.14
N ALA A 370 -14.99 21.87 -24.36
CA ALA A 370 -14.82 22.45 -23.02
C ALA A 370 -14.83 24.00 -23.02
N LEU A 371 -14.43 24.63 -24.13
CA LEU A 371 -14.49 26.09 -24.30
C LEU A 371 -15.92 26.66 -24.31
N LEU A 372 -16.93 25.80 -24.53
CA LEU A 372 -18.33 26.19 -24.63
C LEU A 372 -19.11 25.95 -23.32
N VAL A 373 -18.48 25.42 -22.27
CA VAL A 373 -19.16 25.07 -21.00
C VAL A 373 -19.80 26.29 -20.33
N GLY A 374 -19.17 27.45 -20.44
CA GLY A 374 -19.72 28.73 -19.95
C GLY A 374 -20.76 29.37 -20.86
N ALA A 375 -21.05 28.79 -22.04
CA ALA A 375 -22.00 29.38 -22.98
C ALA A 375 -23.44 29.27 -22.44
N PRO A 376 -24.27 30.33 -22.57
CA PRO A 376 -25.66 30.32 -22.08
C PRO A 376 -26.50 29.15 -22.60
N ALA A 377 -26.27 28.70 -23.84
CA ALA A 377 -26.96 27.55 -24.41
C ALA A 377 -26.63 26.24 -23.68
N VAL A 378 -25.37 26.04 -23.27
CA VAL A 378 -24.96 24.83 -22.51
C VAL A 378 -25.55 24.87 -21.10
N GLN A 379 -25.54 26.03 -20.45
CA GLN A 379 -26.15 26.23 -19.13
C GLN A 379 -27.67 25.96 -19.15
N LEU A 380 -28.37 26.45 -20.19
CA LEU A 380 -29.80 26.21 -20.37
C LEU A 380 -30.12 24.72 -20.57
N ILE A 381 -29.29 23.99 -21.33
CA ILE A 381 -29.47 22.55 -21.51
C ILE A 381 -29.25 21.80 -20.20
N ARG A 382 -28.19 22.12 -19.43
CA ARG A 382 -27.94 21.51 -18.12
C ARG A 382 -29.09 21.75 -17.14
N TRP A 383 -29.61 22.97 -17.08
CA TRP A 383 -30.79 23.30 -16.26
C TRP A 383 -32.05 22.57 -16.72
N SER A 384 -32.28 22.48 -18.04
CA SER A 384 -33.42 21.72 -18.58
C SER A 384 -33.31 20.23 -18.23
N GLN A 385 -32.10 19.67 -18.22
CA GLN A 385 -31.87 18.26 -17.89
C GLN A 385 -32.06 17.97 -16.41
N SER A 386 -31.64 18.88 -15.51
CA SER A 386 -31.91 18.72 -14.09
C SER A 386 -33.41 18.78 -13.77
N SER A 387 -34.19 19.51 -14.57
CA SER A 387 -35.64 19.67 -14.41
C SER A 387 -36.47 18.56 -15.10
N PHE A 388 -35.95 17.88 -16.12
CA PHE A 388 -36.66 16.85 -16.91
C PHE A 388 -35.79 15.60 -17.14
N PRO A 389 -35.70 14.67 -16.15
CA PRO A 389 -34.71 13.59 -16.14
C PRO A 389 -34.94 12.43 -17.12
N ALA A 390 -36.14 12.30 -17.70
CA ALA A 390 -36.61 11.06 -18.34
C ALA A 390 -36.00 10.73 -19.72
N THR A 391 -34.96 11.43 -20.17
CA THR A 391 -34.41 11.31 -21.54
C THR A 391 -32.89 11.07 -21.59
N LEU A 392 -32.23 10.80 -20.46
CA LEU A 392 -30.77 10.66 -20.38
C LEU A 392 -30.32 9.20 -20.55
N PRO A 393 -29.24 8.91 -21.31
CA PRO A 393 -28.53 7.64 -21.20
C PRO A 393 -27.88 7.55 -19.80
N GLY A 394 -27.85 6.34 -19.21
CA GLY A 394 -27.71 6.15 -17.77
C GLY A 394 -26.50 6.83 -17.11
N GLY A 395 -26.63 7.13 -15.81
CA GLY A 395 -25.63 7.86 -15.03
C GLY A 395 -25.61 7.49 -13.55
N VAL A 396 -24.90 8.28 -12.76
CA VAL A 396 -24.90 8.12 -11.30
C VAL A 396 -26.00 8.98 -10.69
N LEU A 397 -26.77 8.40 -9.79
CA LEU A 397 -27.78 9.08 -8.99
C LEU A 397 -27.50 8.84 -7.52
N ASP A 398 -27.49 9.90 -6.73
CA ASP A 398 -27.56 9.81 -5.27
C ASP A 398 -28.91 10.37 -4.83
N SER A 399 -29.80 9.47 -4.42
CA SER A 399 -31.16 9.83 -4.01
C SER A 399 -31.24 10.40 -2.60
N HIS A 400 -30.20 10.25 -1.77
CA HIS A 400 -30.19 10.68 -0.38
C HIS A 400 -28.87 11.39 0.02
N PRO A 401 -28.49 12.49 -0.64
CA PRO A 401 -27.21 13.14 -0.38
C PRO A 401 -27.09 13.62 1.06
N LEU A 402 -25.92 13.45 1.67
CA LEU A 402 -25.66 13.91 3.04
C LEU A 402 -25.39 15.41 3.09
N MET A 403 -25.83 16.07 4.16
CA MET A 403 -25.59 17.51 4.40
C MET A 403 -24.21 17.82 5.00
N THR A 404 -23.57 16.83 5.62
CA THR A 404 -22.25 16.99 6.26
C THR A 404 -21.25 15.95 5.78
N PRO A 405 -19.99 16.34 5.53
CA PRO A 405 -18.97 15.39 5.12
C PRO A 405 -18.48 14.53 6.27
N VAL A 406 -18.10 13.29 5.97
CA VAL A 406 -17.21 12.51 6.84
C VAL A 406 -15.89 13.27 7.04
N ARG A 407 -15.39 13.25 8.28
CA ARG A 407 -14.12 13.89 8.66
C ARG A 407 -13.08 12.81 8.95
N ILE A 408 -11.97 12.87 8.24
CA ILE A 408 -10.81 12.02 8.45
C ILE A 408 -9.63 12.95 8.73
N ALA A 409 -9.05 12.83 9.92
CA ALA A 409 -7.92 13.66 10.31
C ALA A 409 -6.63 13.15 9.65
N VAL A 410 -5.76 14.08 9.26
CA VAL A 410 -4.39 13.75 8.88
C VAL A 410 -3.51 14.02 10.10
N PRO A 411 -2.65 13.07 10.52
CA PRO A 411 -1.75 13.27 11.65
C PRO A 411 -0.85 14.51 11.47
N ASP A 412 -0.74 15.34 12.52
CA ASP A 412 -0.01 16.62 12.46
C ASP A 412 1.50 16.44 12.20
N ASP A 413 2.07 15.33 12.66
CA ASP A 413 3.47 14.96 12.44
C ASP A 413 3.79 14.67 10.96
N MET A 414 2.77 14.40 10.13
CA MET A 414 2.92 14.23 8.68
C MET A 414 2.96 15.55 7.91
N ALA A 415 2.63 16.70 8.53
CA ALA A 415 2.53 17.98 7.83
C ALA A 415 3.82 18.37 7.08
N GLY A 416 4.98 18.13 7.69
CA GLY A 416 6.28 18.42 7.08
C GLY A 416 6.56 17.57 5.84
N LEU A 417 6.16 16.29 5.85
CA LEU A 417 6.34 15.37 4.72
C LEU A 417 5.38 15.70 3.57
N ILE A 418 4.13 16.06 3.89
CA ILE A 418 3.12 16.48 2.92
C ILE A 418 3.54 17.78 2.22
N ALA A 419 4.08 18.74 2.97
CA ALA A 419 4.57 19.99 2.40
C ALA A 419 5.74 19.77 1.43
N GLN A 420 6.60 18.78 1.69
CA GLN A 420 7.70 18.42 0.80
C GLN A 420 7.22 17.74 -0.49
N SER A 421 6.13 16.97 -0.44
CA SER A 421 5.54 16.36 -1.64
C SER A 421 4.67 17.32 -2.44
N ALA A 422 4.18 18.40 -1.81
CA ALA A 422 3.31 19.38 -2.45
C ALA A 422 4.00 20.01 -3.67
N GLY A 423 3.38 19.87 -4.84
CA GLY A 423 3.89 20.44 -6.09
C GLY A 423 4.98 19.63 -6.79
N LYS A 424 5.42 18.48 -6.24
CA LYS A 424 6.39 17.56 -6.87
C LYS A 424 6.02 17.25 -8.32
N TRP A 425 4.73 17.10 -8.60
CA TRP A 425 4.20 16.69 -9.90
C TRP A 425 3.85 17.83 -10.86
N ARG A 426 3.98 19.10 -10.46
CA ARG A 426 3.52 20.25 -11.28
C ARG A 426 4.35 20.49 -12.54
N ASN A 427 5.60 20.01 -12.56
CA ASN A 427 6.55 20.31 -13.64
C ASN A 427 6.65 19.20 -14.69
N GLY A 428 5.81 18.15 -14.61
CA GLY A 428 5.83 17.02 -15.56
C GLY A 428 7.13 16.19 -15.56
N LYS A 429 8.07 16.48 -14.66
CA LYS A 429 9.32 15.72 -14.51
C LYS A 429 9.01 14.36 -13.92
N THR A 430 9.61 13.33 -14.50
CA THR A 430 9.57 11.95 -13.98
C THR A 430 10.81 11.69 -13.11
N ASP A 431 10.70 10.70 -12.22
CA ASP A 431 11.81 10.25 -11.37
C ASP A 431 13.01 9.69 -12.17
N ASP A 432 12.87 9.52 -13.50
CA ASP A 432 13.87 8.91 -14.38
C ASP A 432 14.56 9.90 -15.33
N THR A 433 14.37 11.22 -15.14
CA THR A 433 14.95 12.24 -16.04
C THR A 433 16.47 12.18 -16.15
N GLU A 434 17.17 11.78 -15.10
CA GLU A 434 18.64 11.58 -15.13
C GLU A 434 19.08 10.33 -15.93
N PHE A 435 18.17 9.37 -16.12
CA PHE A 435 18.40 8.15 -16.91
C PHE A 435 17.83 8.25 -18.33
N ASP A 436 17.34 9.43 -18.72
CA ASP A 436 16.89 9.71 -20.07
C ASP A 436 18.10 10.14 -20.93
N PRO A 437 18.55 9.31 -21.89
CA PRO A 437 19.66 9.66 -22.76
C PRO A 437 19.37 10.90 -23.63
N LEU A 438 18.12 11.32 -23.77
CA LEU A 438 17.71 12.53 -24.50
C LEU A 438 17.62 13.78 -23.61
N ALA A 439 17.62 13.65 -22.28
CA ALA A 439 17.54 14.81 -21.39
C ALA A 439 18.84 15.66 -21.38
N ALA A 440 19.94 15.11 -21.89
CA ALA A 440 21.23 15.79 -22.04
C ALA A 440 21.41 16.51 -23.39
N HIS A 441 20.39 16.56 -24.25
CA HIS A 441 20.45 17.17 -25.59
C HIS A 441 19.56 18.41 -25.74
#